data_AF-A0A1X0BLH7-F1
#
_entry.id   AF-A0A1X0BLH7-F1
#
_cell.length_a   1.000
_cell.length_b   1.000
_cell.length_c   1.000
_cell.angle_alpha   90.00
_cell.angle_beta   90.00
_cell.angle_gamma   90.00
#
_symmetry.space_group_name_H-M   'P 1'
#
loop_
_entity.id
_entity.type
_entity.pdbx_description
1 polymer ?
#
loop_
_entity_poly.entity_id
_entity_poly.type
_entity_poly.pdbx_seq_one_letter_code
_entity_poly.pdbx_strand_id
1 'polypeptide(L)' 'MFDYDPERHGDFLDVEDCAERMGLSVKQVMDLVRRGALRSLPIGFGELLVEPAIVTGAVTTP' A
#
# COMPACT_ATOMS: atom_id res chain seq x y z
N MET A 1 1.56 5.88 -21.02
CA MET A 1 2.45 4.95 -20.30
C MET A 1 2.85 5.67 -19.04
N PHE A 2 2.37 5.24 -17.87
CA PHE A 2 2.78 5.86 -16.61
C PHE A 2 4.26 5.50 -16.42
N ASP A 3 5.10 6.52 -16.36
CA ASP A 3 6.54 6.40 -16.15
C ASP A 3 6.75 5.95 -14.69
N TYR A 4 6.88 4.64 -14.48
CA TYR A 4 7.19 4.10 -13.16
C TYR A 4 8.66 4.40 -12.86
N ASP A 5 8.88 5.47 -12.11
CA ASP A 5 10.19 5.85 -11.58
C ASP A 5 10.38 5.14 -10.22
N PRO A 6 11.26 4.12 -10.13
CA PRO A 6 11.48 3.36 -8.90
C PRO A 6 12.16 4.17 -7.80
N GLU A 7 12.86 5.26 -8.12
CA GLU A 7 13.48 6.14 -7.12
C GLU A 7 12.43 7.05 -6.47
N ARG A 8 11.35 7.37 -7.17
CA ARG A 8 10.22 8.18 -6.64
C ARG A 8 9.11 7.35 -6.01
N HIS A 9 9.03 6.05 -6.29
CA HIS A 9 7.98 5.15 -5.79
C HIS A 9 8.53 3.97 -4.98
N GLY A 10 9.75 4.07 -4.43
CA GLY A 10 10.42 2.99 -3.70
C GLY A 10 9.66 2.46 -2.47
N ASP A 11 8.63 3.18 -2.01
CA ASP A 11 7.76 2.77 -0.90
C ASP A 11 6.52 1.97 -1.34
N PHE A 12 6.22 1.91 -2.65
CA PHE A 12 5.11 1.13 -3.17
C PHE A 12 5.50 -0.33 -3.31
N LEU A 13 4.67 -1.22 -2.77
CA LEU A 13 4.88 -2.66 -2.75
C LEU A 13 3.73 -3.36 -3.46
N ASP A 14 3.95 -4.61 -3.88
CA ASP A 14 2.85 -5.47 -4.29
C ASP A 14 1.86 -5.67 -3.13
N VAL A 15 0.60 -5.99 -3.47
CA VAL A 15 -0.46 -6.14 -2.45
C VAL A 15 -0.10 -7.20 -1.40
N GLU A 16 0.59 -8.26 -1.80
CA GLU A 16 1.02 -9.35 -0.92
C GLU A 16 2.11 -8.88 0.05
N ASP A 17 3.15 -8.22 -0.45
CA ASP A 17 4.22 -7.65 0.36
C ASP A 17 3.71 -6.54 1.30
N CYS A 18 2.80 -5.71 0.82
CA CYS A 18 2.12 -4.70 1.63
C CYS A 18 1.33 -5.36 2.77
N ALA A 19 0.63 -6.46 2.49
CA ALA A 19 -0.14 -7.21 3.48
C ALA A 19 0.77 -7.81 4.57
N GLU A 20 1.87 -8.45 4.17
CA GLU A 20 2.88 -8.97 5.09
C GLU A 20 3.45 -7.86 5.98
N ARG A 21 3.85 -6.74 5.37
CA ARG A 21 4.47 -5.62 6.08
C ARG A 21 3.54 -4.92 7.05
N MET A 22 2.24 -4.86 6.74
CA MET A 22 1.21 -4.28 7.62
C MET A 22 0.66 -5.29 8.64
N GLY A 23 1.00 -6.58 8.53
CA GLY A 23 0.41 -7.64 9.35
C GLY A 23 -1.10 -7.83 9.09
N LEU A 24 -1.55 -7.60 7.85
CA LEU A 24 -2.95 -7.71 7.44
C LEU A 24 -3.11 -8.83 6.41
N SER A 25 -4.35 -9.27 6.19
CA SER A 25 -4.66 -10.12 5.03
C SER A 25 -4.74 -9.27 3.74
N VAL A 26 -4.43 -9.88 2.60
CA VAL A 26 -4.63 -9.28 1.26
C VAL A 26 -6.04 -8.71 1.10
N LYS A 27 -7.05 -9.42 1.61
CA LYS A 27 -8.45 -8.95 1.58
C LYS A 27 -8.63 -7.64 2.37
N GLN A 28 -8.00 -7.50 3.52
CA GLN A 28 -8.05 -6.28 4.32
C GLN A 28 -7.31 -5.12 3.64
N VAL A 29 -6.13 -5.38 3.06
CA VAL A 29 -5.41 -4.36 2.27
C VAL A 29 -6.27 -3.87 1.11
N MET A 30 -6.88 -4.78 0.35
CA MET A 30 -7.78 -4.42 -0.75
C MET A 30 -9.03 -3.66 -0.29
N ASP A 31 -9.58 -3.98 0.88
CA ASP A 31 -10.68 -3.23 1.47
C ASP A 31 -10.26 -1.80 1.84
N LEU A 32 -9.06 -1.62 2.40
CA LEU A 32 -8.50 -0.30 2.73
C LEU A 32 -8.21 0.53 1.47
N VAL A 33 -7.66 -0.09 0.42
CA VAL A 33 -7.48 0.57 -0.88
C VAL A 33 -8.82 1.03 -1.45
N ARG A 34 -9.84 0.17 -1.46
CA ARG A 34 -11.18 0.52 -1.98
C ARG A 34 -11.83 1.66 -1.21
N ARG A 35 -11.54 1.77 0.09
CA ARG A 35 -12.00 2.87 0.95
C ARG A 35 -11.16 4.14 0.81
N GLY A 36 -10.07 4.11 0.05
CA GLY A 36 -9.13 5.23 -0.10
C GLY A 36 -8.25 5.47 1.14
N ALA A 37 -8.14 4.50 2.04
CA ALA A 37 -7.32 4.60 3.25
C ALA A 37 -5.83 4.30 2.98
N LEU A 38 -5.52 3.60 1.89
CA LEU A 38 -4.15 3.35 1.41
C LEU A 38 -3.96 4.00 0.05
N ARG A 39 -2.76 4.53 -0.19
CA ARG A 39 -2.36 4.98 -1.50
C ARG A 39 -2.03 3.78 -2.37
N SER A 40 -2.51 3.81 -3.61
CA SER A 40 -2.26 2.74 -4.56
C SER A 40 -2.03 3.29 -5.96
N LEU A 41 -1.26 2.56 -6.76
CA LEU A 41 -0.87 2.93 -8.10
C LEU A 41 -1.07 1.73 -9.05
N PRO A 42 -1.92 1.85 -10.09
CA PRO A 42 -2.07 0.80 -11.09
C PRO A 42 -0.85 0.78 -12.02
N ILE A 43 -0.20 -0.38 -12.17
CA ILE A 43 1.02 -0.53 -13.01
C ILE A 43 0.78 -1.21 -14.37
N GLY A 44 -0.49 -1.45 -14.74
CA GLY A 44 -0.87 -2.13 -15.99
C GLY A 44 -1.16 -3.61 -15.76
N PHE A 45 -1.69 -4.31 -16.78
CA PHE A 45 -2.04 -5.75 -16.71
C PHE A 45 -2.96 -6.18 -15.56
N GLY A 46 -3.65 -5.23 -14.91
CA GLY A 46 -4.51 -5.51 -13.75
C GLY A 46 -3.76 -5.54 -12.41
N GLU A 47 -2.47 -5.23 -12.40
CA GLU A 47 -1.63 -5.18 -11.21
C GLU A 47 -1.72 -3.81 -10.51
N LEU A 48 -1.60 -3.85 -9.19
CA LEU A 48 -1.77 -2.72 -8.29
C LEU A 48 -0.66 -2.71 -7.25
N LEU A 49 0.10 -1.63 -7.21
CA LEU A 49 1.03 -1.37 -6.11
C LEU A 49 0.34 -0.58 -5.02
N VAL A 50 0.72 -0.83 -3.77
CA VAL A 50 0.14 -0.23 -2.57
C VAL A 50 1.26 0.28 -1.67
N GLU A 51 1.13 1.51 -1.20
CA GLU A 51 2.05 2.09 -0.21
C GLU A 51 1.61 1.64 1.20
N PRO A 52 2.45 0.93 1.97
CA PRO A 52 2.10 0.44 3.29
C PRO A 52 2.01 1.59 4.30
N ALA A 53 0.84 1.78 4.90
CA ALA A 53 0.64 2.77 5.97
C ALA A 53 0.96 2.16 7.34
N ILE A 54 2.26 2.05 7.66
CA ILE A 54 2.71 1.61 8.99
C ILE A 54 2.68 2.82 9.92
N VAL A 55 1.63 2.94 10.72
CA VAL A 55 1.57 3.96 11.78
C VAL A 55 2.46 3.51 12.94
N THR A 56 3.75 3.82 12.87
CA THR A 56 4.62 3.72 14.05
C THR A 56 4.37 4.93 14.94
N GLY A 57 3.62 4.73 16.03
CA GLY A 57 3.44 5.77 17.05
C GLY A 57 2.08 6.45 17.10
N ALA A 58 0.98 5.69 17.11
CA ALA A 58 -0.20 6.17 17.82
C ALA A 58 0.11 6.13 19.33
N VAL A 59 0.85 7.12 19.83
CA VAL A 59 0.83 7.46 21.26
C VAL A 59 -0.57 8.00 21.51
N THR A 60 -1.45 7.17 22.07
CA THR A 60 -2.66 7.68 22.69
C THR A 60 -2.21 8.52 23.87
N THR A 61 -2.14 9.84 23.71
CA THR A 61 -1.93 10.74 24.83
C THR A 61 -3.05 10.47 25.86
N PRO A 62 -2.71 10.19 27.13
CA PRO A 62 -3.68 9.90 28.18
C PRO A 62 -4.56 11.12 28.52
#